data_AF-A0A2W4JQQ5-F1
#
_entry.id   AF-A0A2W4JQQ5-F1
#
_cell.length_a   1.000
_cell.length_b   1.000
_cell.length_c   1.000
_cell.angle_alpha   90.00
_cell.angle_beta   90.00
_cell.angle_gamma   90.00
#
_symmetry.space_group_name_H-M   'P 1'
#
loop_
_entity.id
_entity.type
_entity.pdbx_description
1 polymer ?
#
loop_
_entity_poly.entity_id
_entity_poly.type
_entity_poly.pdbx_seq_one_letter_code
_entity_poly.pdbx_strand_id
1 'polypeptide(L)' 'MKPISVGLLGNGTVGGGTWNVLKRNRAEISRRAGREIRITMVADKDVEKARR' A
#
# COMPACT_ATOMS: atom_id res chain seq x y z
N MET A 1 -2.96 -16.29 -9.03
CA MET A 1 -1.85 -15.55 -9.69
C MET A 1 -0.89 -15.03 -8.64
N LYS A 2 0.42 -14.93 -8.96
CA LYS A 2 1.44 -14.42 -8.03
C LYS A 2 1.14 -12.93 -7.68
N PRO A 3 1.05 -12.56 -6.38
CA PRO A 3 0.87 -11.18 -5.97
C PRO A 3 2.00 -10.26 -6.46
N ILE A 4 1.70 -8.97 -6.62
CA ILE A 4 2.73 -7.94 -6.78
C ILE A 4 3.09 -7.39 -5.41
N SER A 5 4.36 -7.49 -5.05
CA SER A 5 4.93 -6.81 -3.89
C SER A 5 5.38 -5.42 -4.30
N VAL A 6 4.88 -4.40 -3.59
CA VAL A 6 5.26 -3.00 -3.79
C VAL A 6 5.83 -2.40 -2.50
N GLY A 7 6.68 -1.40 -2.64
CA GLY A 7 7.18 -0.57 -1.54
C GLY A 7 6.61 0.84 -1.63
N LEU A 8 6.38 1.48 -0.49
CA LEU A 8 5.97 2.88 -0.41
C LEU A 8 7.14 3.73 0.09
N LEU A 9 7.47 4.80 -0.64
CA LEU A 9 8.46 5.79 -0.23
C LEU A 9 7.73 7.07 0.18
N GLY A 10 7.64 7.30 1.49
CA GLY A 10 6.90 8.38 2.11
C GLY A 10 5.49 7.97 2.55
N ASN A 11 5.16 8.21 3.83
CA ASN A 11 3.86 8.00 4.46
C ASN A 11 3.24 9.32 4.94
N GLY A 12 3.25 10.33 4.07
CA GLY A 12 2.50 11.58 4.26
C GLY A 12 1.01 11.42 3.91
N THR A 13 0.33 12.54 3.65
CA THR A 13 -1.10 12.54 3.27
C THR A 13 -1.39 11.63 2.07
N VAL A 14 -0.55 11.70 1.04
CA VAL A 14 -0.72 10.88 -0.17
C VAL A 14 -0.39 9.41 0.12
N GLY A 15 0.74 9.12 0.74
CA GLY A 15 1.16 7.75 1.05
C GLY A 15 0.15 6.99 1.93
N GLY A 16 -0.32 7.64 3.00
CA GLY A 16 -1.36 7.09 3.86
C GLY A 16 -2.71 6.95 3.13
N GLY A 17 -3.05 7.90 2.26
CA GLY A 17 -4.22 7.80 1.38
C GLY A 17 -4.15 6.59 0.45
N THR A 18 -3.01 6.40 -0.22
CA THR A 18 -2.75 5.24 -1.09
C THR A 18 -2.89 3.93 -0.33
N TRP A 19 -2.30 3.82 0.87
CA TRP A 19 -2.44 2.65 1.74
C TRP A 19 -3.92 2.37 2.06
N ASN A 20 -4.66 3.39 2.51
CA ASN A 20 -6.06 3.24 2.89
C ASN A 20 -6.96 2.83 1.73
N VAL A 21 -6.76 3.40 0.53
CA VAL A 21 -7.51 3.02 -0.67
C VAL A 21 -7.22 1.58 -1.08
N LEU A 22 -5.96 1.17 -1.08
CA LEU A 22 -5.56 -0.21 -1.39
C LEU A 22 -6.12 -1.21 -0.39
N LYS A 23 -6.07 -0.87 0.91
CA LYS A 23 -6.61 -1.72 1.99
C LYS A 23 -8.13 -1.86 1.89
N ARG A 24 -8.85 -0.74 1.76
CA ARG A 24 -10.32 -0.70 1.72
C ARG A 24 -10.90 -1.35 0.47
N ASN A 25 -10.25 -1.19 -0.68
CA ASN A 25 -10.77 -1.64 -1.98
C ASN A 25 -10.00 -2.87 -2.53
N ARG A 26 -9.34 -3.64 -1.65
CA ARG A 26 -8.46 -4.76 -2.06
C ARG A 26 -9.12 -5.70 -3.07
N ALA A 27 -10.39 -6.07 -2.85
CA ALA A 27 -11.11 -6.99 -3.73
C ALA A 27 -11.31 -6.40 -5.14
N GLU A 28 -11.82 -5.19 -5.24
CA GLU A 28 -12.08 -4.52 -6.53
C GLU A 28 -10.78 -4.22 -7.28
N ILE A 29 -9.74 -3.78 -6.59
CA ILE A 29 -8.43 -3.52 -7.20
C ILE A 29 -7.78 -4.81 -7.66
N SER A 30 -7.84 -5.89 -6.87
CA SER A 30 -7.30 -7.19 -7.27
C SER A 30 -8.04 -7.76 -8.48
N ARG A 31 -9.37 -7.59 -8.53
CA ARG A 31 -10.20 -7.99 -9.68
C ARG A 31 -9.79 -7.24 -10.95
N ARG A 32 -9.57 -5.92 -10.87
CA ARG A 32 -9.15 -5.10 -12.02
C ARG A 32 -7.70 -5.37 -12.45
N ALA A 33 -6.80 -5.53 -11.48
CA ALA A 33 -5.37 -5.80 -11.75
C ALA A 33 -5.10 -7.27 -12.13
N GLY A 34 -6.09 -8.16 -11.97
CA GLY A 34 -5.95 -9.61 -12.14
C GLY A 34 -5.09 -10.29 -11.07
N ARG A 35 -4.61 -9.57 -10.05
CA ARG A 35 -3.78 -10.10 -8.96
C ARG A 35 -3.78 -9.17 -7.76
N GLU A 36 -3.46 -9.72 -6.59
CA GLU A 36 -3.29 -8.95 -5.36
C GLU A 36 -2.10 -7.99 -5.48
N ILE A 37 -2.29 -6.74 -5.07
CA ILE A 37 -1.22 -5.76 -4.85
C ILE A 37 -1.00 -5.65 -3.35
N ARG A 38 0.22 -5.96 -2.90
CA ARG A 38 0.58 -5.99 -1.48
C ARG A 38 1.73 -5.03 -1.21
N ILE A 39 1.48 -4.03 -0.37
CA ILE A 39 2.55 -3.19 0.18
C ILE A 39 3.32 -4.04 1.20
N THR A 40 4.62 -4.13 1.01
CA THR A 40 5.52 -5.00 1.82
C THR A 40 6.52 -4.22 2.65
N MET A 41 6.79 -2.96 2.29
CA MET A 41 7.70 -2.07 3.00
C MET A 41 7.22 -0.63 2.84
N VAL A 42 7.42 0.16 3.89
CA VAL A 42 7.24 1.61 3.88
C VAL A 42 8.52 2.24 4.38
N ALA A 43 9.12 3.13 3.59
CA ALA A 43 10.27 3.93 4.02
C ALA A 43 9.80 5.37 4.24
N ASP A 44 10.00 5.90 5.44
CA ASP A 44 9.74 7.29 5.78
C ASP A 44 10.89 7.82 6.66
N LYS A 45 11.03 9.15 6.72
CA LYS A 45 12.00 9.80 7.61
C LYS A 45 11.58 9.65 9.08
N ASP A 46 10.27 9.65 9.35
CA ASP A 46 9.69 9.43 10.68
C ASP A 46 9.07 8.02 10.74
N VAL A 47 9.86 7.08 11.25
CA VAL A 47 9.49 5.66 11.35
C VAL A 47 8.33 5.45 12.34
N GLU A 48 8.29 6.19 13.44
CA GLU A 48 7.26 6.04 14.46
C GLU A 48 5.89 6.48 13.95
N LYS A 49 5.86 7.58 13.20
CA LYS A 49 4.65 8.00 12.47
C LYS A 49 4.24 6.95 11.42
N ALA A 50 5.21 6.37 10.70
CA ALA A 50 4.92 5.40 9.65
C ALA A 50 4.41 4.03 10.16
N ARG A 51 4.62 3.71 11.44
CA ARG A 51 4.14 2.46 12.07
C ARG A 51 2.66 2.49 12.48
N ARG A 52 2.05 3.66 12.56
CA ARG A 52 0.63 3.84 12.93
C ARG A 52 -0.30 3.45 11.78
#